data_AF-A0A1I3VKW7-F1
#
_entry.id   AF-A0A1I3VKW7-F1
#
_cell.length_a   1.000
_cell.length_b   1.000
_cell.length_c   1.000
_cell.angle_alpha   90.00
_cell.angle_beta   90.00
_cell.angle_gamma   90.00
#
_symmetry.space_group_name_H-M   'P 1'
#
loop_
_entity.id
_entity.type
_entity.pdbx_description
1 polymer ?
#
loop_
_entity_poly.entity_id
_entity_poly.type
_entity_poly.pdbx_seq_one_letter_code
_entity_poly.pdbx_strand_id
1 'polypeptide(L)'
;MREFKCPHCGQLSAFEDSECNRCKQRLMFDPENMAMVGAESALECVNRNIIGCNWCAVASAPYCLSCSLTQVIPTTQNSHNVFLWTRVEEAKRRLIYDLRRLRLPIASAGGFQLAFEILSDEHGPVLTGHESGLITVNLAEADDVQREIRR
;
A
#
# COMPACT_ATOMS: atom_id res chain seq x y z
N MET A 1 -14.78 -3.07 12.27
CA MET A 1 -14.29 -2.57 10.97
C MET A 1 -14.70 -1.11 10.90
N ARG A 2 -13.78 -0.16 10.65
CA ARG A 2 -14.15 1.27 10.56
C ARG A 2 -14.88 1.48 9.25
N GLU A 3 -16.01 2.18 9.29
CA GLU A 3 -16.75 2.56 8.09
C GLU A 3 -16.09 3.79 7.46
N PHE A 4 -15.83 3.73 6.15
CA PHE A 4 -15.41 4.90 5.38
C PHE A 4 -16.58 5.43 4.57
N LYS A 5 -16.64 6.75 4.40
CA LYS A 5 -17.71 7.43 3.67
C LYS A 5 -17.11 8.37 2.63
N CYS A 6 -17.74 8.45 1.48
CA CYS A 6 -17.43 9.45 0.46
C CYS A 6 -17.66 10.86 1.05
N PRO A 7 -16.67 11.76 0.98
CA PRO A 7 -16.80 13.11 1.54
C PRO A 7 -17.80 13.99 0.78
N HIS A 8 -18.12 13.62 -0.47
CA HIS A 8 -19.05 14.39 -1.32
C HIS A 8 -20.52 13.98 -1.11
N CYS A 9 -20.84 12.67 -1.10
CA CYS A 9 -22.23 12.19 -1.04
C CYS A 9 -22.59 11.33 0.18
N GLY A 10 -21.63 11.05 1.08
CA GLY A 10 -21.84 10.26 2.30
C GLY A 10 -22.01 8.75 2.10
N GLN A 11 -21.97 8.25 0.85
CA GLN A 11 -22.03 6.82 0.54
C GLN A 11 -20.90 6.04 1.22
N LEU A 12 -21.20 4.83 1.71
CA LEU A 12 -20.18 3.93 2.24
C LEU A 12 -19.18 3.53 1.13
N SER A 13 -17.90 3.57 1.47
CA SER A 13 -16.78 3.21 0.61
C SER A 13 -15.94 2.11 1.25
N ALA A 14 -15.43 1.19 0.44
CA ALA A 14 -14.42 0.24 0.88
C ALA A 14 -13.07 0.95 1.07
N PHE A 15 -12.16 0.33 1.81
CA PHE A 15 -10.85 0.91 2.12
C PHE A 15 -9.98 1.08 0.86
N GLU A 16 -10.15 0.17 -0.10
CA GLU A 16 -9.40 0.13 -1.36
C GLU A 16 -10.04 0.96 -2.47
N ASP A 17 -11.23 1.54 -2.25
CA ASP A 17 -11.92 2.31 -3.27
C ASP A 17 -11.09 3.55 -3.67
N SER A 18 -10.89 3.72 -4.98
CA SER A 18 -10.26 4.90 -5.58
C SER A 18 -11.29 5.87 -6.18
N GLU A 19 -12.56 5.49 -6.20
CA GLU A 19 -13.71 6.22 -6.72
C GLU A 19 -14.96 5.86 -5.91
N CYS A 20 -15.86 6.83 -5.69
CA CYS A 20 -17.15 6.54 -5.07
C CYS A 20 -18.08 5.78 -6.01
N ASN A 21 -18.56 4.61 -5.58
CA ASN A 21 -19.51 3.78 -6.32
C ASN A 21 -20.87 4.45 -6.63
N ARG A 22 -21.20 5.57 -5.97
CA ARG A 22 -22.45 6.32 -6.19
C ARG A 22 -22.26 7.59 -7.01
N CYS A 23 -21.43 8.53 -6.54
CA CYS A 23 -21.32 9.86 -7.16
C CYS A 23 -20.07 10.02 -8.05
N LYS A 24 -19.26 8.96 -8.22
CA LYS A 24 -18.09 8.96 -9.11
C LYS A 24 -16.98 9.95 -8.75
N GLN A 25 -17.06 10.52 -7.55
CA GLN A 25 -16.00 11.33 -6.96
C GLN A 25 -14.73 10.48 -6.84
N ARG A 26 -13.59 10.99 -7.34
CA ARG A 26 -12.28 10.36 -7.11
C ARG A 26 -11.93 10.45 -5.62
N LEU A 27 -11.57 9.32 -5.05
CA LEU A 27 -11.28 9.18 -3.63
C LEU A 27 -9.80 8.93 -3.39
N MET A 28 -9.32 9.43 -2.26
CA MET A 28 -8.06 9.02 -1.68
C MET A 28 -8.23 8.74 -0.19
N PHE A 29 -7.40 7.87 0.35
CA PHE A 29 -7.32 7.60 1.77
C PHE A 29 -6.24 8.48 2.40
N ASP A 30 -6.63 9.23 3.41
CA ASP A 30 -5.75 10.02 4.26
C ASP A 30 -5.35 9.20 5.50
N PRO A 31 -4.07 8.79 5.63
CA PRO A 31 -3.59 8.01 6.78
C PRO A 31 -3.42 8.84 8.06
N GLU A 32 -3.49 10.17 8.01
CA GLU A 32 -3.46 11.05 9.17
C GLU A 32 -4.82 11.11 9.85
N ASN A 33 -5.85 11.47 9.09
CA ASN A 33 -7.23 11.57 9.57
C ASN A 33 -7.99 10.24 9.54
N MET A 34 -7.39 9.21 8.92
CA MET A 34 -7.95 7.87 8.76
C MET A 34 -9.34 7.90 8.11
N ALA A 35 -9.44 8.62 7.00
CA ALA A 35 -10.68 8.93 6.31
C ALA A 35 -10.50 8.94 4.78
N MET A 36 -11.62 8.81 4.05
CA MET A 36 -11.63 9.08 2.62
C MET A 36 -11.77 10.57 2.37
N VAL A 37 -10.94 11.11 1.50
CA VAL A 37 -10.93 12.50 1.04
C VAL A 37 -11.13 12.56 -0.47
N GLY A 38 -11.57 13.71 -0.99
CA GLY A 38 -11.65 13.95 -2.42
C GLY A 38 -10.26 14.14 -3.00
N ALA A 39 -10.03 13.66 -4.22
CA ALA A 39 -8.71 13.74 -4.85
C ALA A 39 -8.21 15.20 -5.03
N GLU A 40 -9.13 16.16 -5.19
CA GLU A 40 -8.84 17.59 -5.26
C GLU A 40 -8.32 18.19 -3.95
N SER A 41 -8.52 17.51 -2.82
CA SER A 41 -8.17 18.02 -1.48
C SER A 41 -6.83 17.49 -0.96
N ALA A 42 -6.11 16.68 -1.74
CA ALA A 42 -4.84 16.08 -1.32
C ALA A 42 -3.92 15.80 -2.52
N LEU A 43 -2.64 15.56 -2.23
CA LEU A 43 -1.67 15.15 -3.24
C LEU A 43 -1.78 13.65 -3.49
N GLU A 44 -1.74 13.24 -4.76
CA GLU A 44 -1.78 11.82 -5.13
C GLU A 44 -0.40 11.17 -4.99
N CYS A 45 -0.37 9.94 -4.48
CA CYS A 45 0.84 9.14 -4.54
C CYS A 45 1.21 8.83 -6.00
N VAL A 46 2.49 8.99 -6.37
CA VAL A 46 2.99 8.68 -7.73
C VAL A 46 2.64 7.25 -8.18
N ASN A 47 2.65 6.30 -7.26
CA ASN A 47 2.32 4.90 -7.55
C ASN A 47 0.84 4.67 -7.88
N ARG A 48 -0.04 5.68 -7.77
CA ARG A 48 -1.44 5.59 -8.21
C ARG A 48 -1.55 5.20 -9.68
N ASN A 49 -0.67 5.71 -10.53
CA ASN A 49 -0.72 5.47 -11.98
C ASN A 49 -0.17 4.09 -12.38
N ILE A 50 0.52 3.39 -11.47
CA ILE A 50 1.14 2.09 -11.77
C ILE A 50 0.36 0.95 -11.12
N ILE A 51 0.03 1.10 -9.83
CA ILE A 51 -0.60 0.06 -9.00
C ILE A 51 -1.94 0.49 -8.40
N GLY A 52 -2.54 1.58 -8.87
CA GLY A 52 -3.83 2.04 -8.34
C GLY A 52 -3.81 2.46 -6.87
N CYS A 53 -2.63 2.83 -6.32
CA CYS A 53 -2.51 3.30 -4.94
C CYS A 53 -3.52 4.42 -4.66
N ASN A 54 -4.41 4.19 -3.69
CA ASN A 54 -5.46 5.14 -3.34
C ASN A 54 -5.09 6.04 -2.15
N TRP A 55 -3.86 6.03 -1.65
CA TRP A 55 -3.48 6.87 -0.49
C TRP A 55 -2.92 8.22 -0.91
N CYS A 56 -3.16 9.24 -0.07
CA CYS A 56 -2.56 10.57 -0.20
C CYS A 56 -1.03 10.51 -0.03
N ALA A 57 -0.30 11.27 -0.85
CA ALA A 57 1.12 11.51 -0.67
C ALA A 57 1.38 12.36 0.58
N VAL A 58 2.54 12.17 1.21
CA VAL A 58 2.97 13.04 2.31
C VAL A 58 3.45 14.39 1.75
N ALA A 59 3.27 15.49 2.47
CA ALA A 59 3.56 16.83 1.96
C ALA A 59 5.02 17.02 1.47
N SER A 60 5.96 16.29 2.05
CA SER A 60 7.40 16.40 1.74
C SER A 60 7.91 15.42 0.68
N ALA A 61 7.08 14.52 0.15
CA ALA A 61 7.53 13.49 -0.78
C ALA A 61 6.43 13.05 -1.76
N PRO A 62 6.79 12.59 -2.97
CA PRO A 62 5.81 12.18 -3.97
C PRO A 62 5.08 10.84 -3.66
N TYR A 63 5.35 10.23 -2.51
CA TYR A 63 4.83 8.92 -2.11
C TYR A 63 3.94 9.03 -0.88
N CYS A 64 2.94 8.14 -0.77
CA CYS A 64 2.19 7.98 0.48
C CYS A 64 3.02 7.28 1.55
N LEU A 65 2.56 7.33 2.81
CA LEU A 65 3.20 6.67 3.93
C LEU A 65 3.52 5.19 3.68
N SER A 66 2.65 4.45 3.00
CA SER A 66 2.92 3.04 2.68
C SER A 66 4.01 2.90 1.62
N CYS A 67 3.84 3.54 0.46
CA CYS A 67 4.78 3.44 -0.66
C CYS A 67 6.17 3.98 -0.31
N SER A 68 6.27 4.99 0.56
CA SER A 68 7.58 5.53 0.99
C SER A 68 8.40 4.55 1.84
N LEU A 69 7.79 3.50 2.39
CA LEU A 69 8.52 2.46 3.13
C LEU A 69 9.11 1.39 2.22
N THR A 70 8.79 1.39 0.92
CA THR A 70 9.37 0.43 -0.03
C THR A 70 10.68 0.97 -0.59
N GLN A 71 11.78 0.28 -0.29
CA GLN A 71 13.12 0.62 -0.78
C GLN A 71 13.38 0.01 -2.17
N VAL A 72 12.86 -1.19 -2.40
CA VAL A 72 12.98 -1.90 -3.70
C VAL A 72 11.60 -2.34 -4.17
N ILE A 73 11.26 -1.97 -5.40
CA ILE A 73 10.07 -2.44 -6.12
C ILE A 73 10.47 -3.40 -7.23
N PRO A 74 9.60 -4.32 -7.65
CA PRO A 74 9.90 -5.20 -8.78
C PRO A 74 9.90 -4.42 -10.10
N THR A 75 10.52 -5.01 -11.12
CA THR A 75 10.56 -4.44 -12.48
C THR A 75 9.15 -4.20 -13.02
N THR A 76 8.88 -2.97 -13.49
CA THR A 76 7.56 -2.55 -14.01
C THR A 76 7.34 -2.87 -15.50
N GLN A 77 8.33 -3.46 -16.17
CA GLN A 77 8.23 -3.88 -17.58
C GLN A 77 7.32 -5.11 -17.76
N ASN A 78 7.16 -5.91 -16.71
CA ASN A 78 6.30 -7.09 -16.72
C ASN A 78 4.96 -6.76 -16.03
N SER A 79 3.86 -6.80 -16.79
CA SER A 79 2.52 -6.51 -16.27
C SER A 79 2.09 -7.49 -15.17
N HIS A 80 2.58 -8.73 -15.18
CA HIS A 80 2.32 -9.69 -14.12
C HIS A 80 2.99 -9.26 -12.80
N ASN A 81 4.23 -8.76 -12.86
CA ASN A 81 4.91 -8.24 -11.67
C ASN A 81 4.19 -7.01 -11.11
N VAL A 82 3.70 -6.12 -11.98
CA VAL A 82 2.90 -4.96 -11.56
C VAL A 82 1.59 -5.39 -10.89
N PHE A 83 0.92 -6.42 -11.41
CA PHE A 83 -0.27 -7.00 -10.79
C PHE A 83 0.02 -7.57 -9.40
N LEU A 84 1.06 -8.39 -9.25
CA LEU A 84 1.45 -8.94 -7.95
C LEU A 84 1.89 -7.83 -6.98
N TRP A 85 2.58 -6.80 -7.47
CA TRP A 85 3.02 -5.67 -6.66
C TRP A 85 1.81 -4.89 -6.12
N THR A 86 0.78 -4.71 -6.94
CA THR A 86 -0.49 -4.11 -6.52
C THR A 86 -1.08 -4.83 -5.31
N ARG A 87 -1.12 -6.17 -5.35
CA ARG A 87 -1.64 -7.00 -4.27
C ARG A 87 -0.79 -6.91 -3.00
N VAL A 88 0.54 -6.95 -3.14
CA VAL A 88 1.46 -6.79 -2.00
C VAL A 88 1.25 -5.42 -1.35
N GLU A 89 1.16 -4.36 -2.14
CA GLU A 89 0.95 -3.00 -1.61
C GLU A 89 -0.43 -2.80 -0.99
N GLU A 90 -1.49 -3.44 -1.50
CA GLU A 90 -2.79 -3.45 -0.84
C GLU A 90 -2.72 -4.09 0.56
N ALA A 91 -2.11 -5.27 0.66
CA ALA A 91 -1.92 -5.95 1.94
C ALA A 91 -1.04 -5.11 2.89
N LYS A 92 0.03 -4.50 2.36
CA LYS A 92 0.91 -3.62 3.13
C LYS A 92 0.17 -2.38 3.64
N ARG A 93 -0.67 -1.74 2.82
CA ARG A 93 -1.50 -0.60 3.25
C ARG A 93 -2.43 -0.98 4.40
N ARG A 94 -3.02 -2.19 4.38
CA ARG A 94 -3.82 -2.70 5.52
C ARG A 94 -2.97 -2.87 6.79
N LEU A 95 -1.76 -3.42 6.68
CA LEU A 95 -0.82 -3.50 7.80
C LEU A 95 -0.50 -2.11 8.37
N ILE A 96 -0.10 -1.16 7.53
CA ILE A 96 0.23 0.21 7.97
C ILE A 96 -0.97 0.89 8.61
N TYR A 97 -2.17 0.70 8.05
CA TYR A 97 -3.42 1.18 8.64
C TYR A 97 -3.65 0.62 10.04
N ASP A 98 -3.50 -0.69 10.23
CA ASP A 98 -3.69 -1.33 11.54
C ASP A 98 -2.64 -0.86 12.56
N LEU A 99 -1.37 -0.76 12.16
CA LEU A 99 -0.31 -0.20 13.02
C LEU A 99 -0.66 1.22 13.47
N ARG A 100 -1.11 2.08 12.55
CA ARG A 100 -1.55 3.45 12.86
C ARG A 100 -2.77 3.47 13.78
N ARG A 101 -3.79 2.65 13.51
CA ARG A 101 -5.01 2.54 14.32
C ARG A 101 -4.69 2.10 15.75
N LEU A 102 -3.77 1.16 15.90
CA LEU A 102 -3.32 0.62 17.19
C LEU A 102 -2.25 1.47 17.87
N ARG A 103 -1.81 2.57 17.23
CA ARG A 103 -0.73 3.45 17.69
C ARG A 103 0.60 2.70 17.92
N LEU A 104 0.86 1.68 17.11
CA LEU A 104 2.12 0.96 17.10
C LEU A 104 3.17 1.72 16.27
N PRO A 105 4.44 1.71 16.70
CA PRO A 105 5.50 2.46 16.04
C PRO A 105 5.84 1.87 14.66
N ILE A 106 5.85 2.71 13.63
CA ILE A 106 6.41 2.39 12.30
C ILE A 106 7.91 2.75 12.26
N ALA A 107 8.31 3.74 13.04
CA ALA A 107 9.68 4.09 13.31
C ALA A 107 9.82 4.41 14.80
N SER A 108 11.04 4.27 15.35
CA SER A 108 11.35 4.58 16.75
C SER A 108 12.60 5.46 16.85
N ALA A 109 12.70 6.22 17.94
CA ALA A 109 13.88 7.05 18.21
C ALA A 109 15.18 6.24 18.37
N GLY A 110 15.09 4.92 18.62
CA GLY A 110 16.24 4.02 18.74
C GLY A 110 16.82 3.54 17.41
N GLY A 111 16.41 4.13 16.27
CA GLY A 111 16.94 3.81 14.94
C GLY A 111 16.18 2.72 14.18
N PHE A 112 15.21 2.06 14.80
CA PHE A 112 14.30 1.15 14.08
C PHE A 112 13.38 1.93 13.15
N GLN A 113 13.30 1.51 11.89
CA GLN A 113 12.32 1.98 10.93
C GLN A 113 11.86 0.81 10.08
N LEU A 114 10.55 0.67 9.92
CA LEU A 114 9.98 -0.32 9.02
C LEU A 114 10.34 0.02 7.58
N ALA A 115 10.86 -0.96 6.85
CA ALA A 115 11.16 -0.85 5.44
C ALA A 115 10.75 -2.14 4.72
N PHE A 116 10.54 -2.05 3.41
CA PHE A 116 10.13 -3.18 2.59
C PHE A 116 10.98 -3.29 1.34
N GLU A 117 11.36 -4.52 1.02
CA GLU A 117 11.90 -4.91 -0.27
C GLU A 117 10.93 -5.89 -0.92
N ILE A 118 10.39 -5.52 -2.08
CA ILE A 118 9.48 -6.36 -2.84
C ILE A 118 10.25 -6.85 -4.06
N LEU A 119 10.66 -8.12 -4.03
CA LEU A 119 11.61 -8.68 -4.98
C LEU A 119 10.94 -9.78 -5.82
N SER A 120 11.27 -9.82 -7.12
CA SER A 120 10.90 -10.91 -8.02
C SER A 120 11.98 -12.00 -8.03
N ASP A 121 11.60 -13.24 -8.32
CA ASP A 121 12.54 -14.37 -8.47
C ASP A 121 13.36 -14.31 -9.79
N GLU A 122 13.28 -13.21 -10.55
CA GLU A 122 13.92 -13.03 -11.87
C GLU A 122 15.45 -13.15 -11.82
N HIS A 123 16.06 -12.81 -10.68
CA HIS A 123 17.51 -12.81 -10.48
C HIS A 123 17.98 -13.93 -9.53
N GLY A 124 17.10 -14.87 -9.19
CA GLY A 124 17.37 -15.94 -8.25
C GLY A 124 16.26 -16.07 -7.19
N PRO A 125 16.30 -17.15 -6.38
CA PRO A 125 15.26 -17.40 -5.39
C PRO A 125 15.26 -16.31 -4.30
N VAL A 126 14.10 -15.71 -4.05
CA VAL A 126 13.87 -14.77 -2.95
C VAL A 126 13.22 -15.50 -1.78
N LEU A 127 13.78 -15.33 -0.59
CA LEU A 127 13.17 -15.77 0.66
C LEU A 127 12.44 -14.60 1.33
N THR A 128 11.16 -14.78 1.63
CA THR A 128 10.41 -13.82 2.46
C THR A 128 10.89 -13.91 3.90
N GLY A 129 11.11 -12.75 4.53
CA GLY A 129 11.63 -12.69 5.89
C GLY A 129 11.69 -11.27 6.44
N HIS A 130 12.29 -11.13 7.61
CA HIS A 130 12.53 -9.82 8.19
C HIS A 130 13.84 -9.78 8.96
N GLU A 131 14.52 -8.64 8.93
CA GLU A 131 15.74 -8.40 9.71
C GLU A 131 15.81 -6.92 10.10
N SER A 132 15.91 -6.63 11.41
CA SER A 132 16.14 -5.28 11.93
C SER A 132 15.21 -4.17 11.41
N GLY A 133 13.95 -4.51 11.08
CA GLY A 133 12.94 -3.58 10.55
C GLY A 133 12.79 -3.59 9.03
N LEU A 134 13.71 -4.22 8.30
CA LEU A 134 13.53 -4.53 6.89
C LEU A 134 12.69 -5.81 6.74
N ILE A 135 11.62 -5.74 5.96
CA ILE A 135 10.79 -6.88 5.56
C ILE A 135 11.02 -7.15 4.08
N THR A 136 11.55 -8.32 3.76
CA THR A 136 11.70 -8.78 2.38
C THR A 136 10.49 -9.63 2.02
N VAL A 137 9.86 -9.32 0.90
CA VAL A 137 8.68 -10.02 0.39
C VAL A 137 9.02 -10.58 -0.99
N ASN A 138 8.93 -11.90 -1.14
CA ASN A 138 8.94 -12.54 -2.45
C ASN A 138 7.61 -12.23 -3.15
N LEU A 139 7.69 -11.55 -4.29
CA LEU A 139 6.54 -11.16 -5.10
C LEU A 139 5.68 -12.36 -5.51
N ALA A 140 6.28 -13.53 -5.75
CA ALA A 140 5.58 -14.74 -6.14
C ALA A 140 4.63 -15.28 -5.05
N GLU A 141 4.82 -14.93 -3.77
CA GLU A 141 3.90 -15.33 -2.69
C GLU A 141 2.56 -14.58 -2.71
N ALA A 142 2.46 -13.52 -3.51
CA ALA A 142 1.23 -12.77 -3.74
C ALA A 142 0.36 -13.39 -4.84
N ASP A 143 0.85 -14.41 -5.54
CA ASP A 143 0.05 -15.20 -6.49
C ASP A 143 -0.71 -16.28 -5.73
N ASP A 144 -2.05 -16.23 -5.77
CA ASP A 144 -2.91 -17.20 -5.07
C ASP A 144 -2.68 -18.64 -5.56
N VAL A 145 -2.29 -18.83 -6.82
CA VAL A 145 -1.99 -20.16 -7.37
C VAL A 145 -0.69 -20.72 -6.78
N GLN A 146 0.34 -19.88 -6.67
CA GLN A 146 1.60 -20.29 -6.03
C GLN A 146 1.44 -20.47 -4.52
N ARG A 147 0.59 -19.67 -3.87
CA ARG A 147 0.30 -19.80 -2.43
C ARG A 147 -0.36 -21.13 -2.09
N GLU A 148 -1.18 -21.67 -2.98
CA GLU A 148 -1.80 -23.00 -2.80
C GLU A 148 -0.84 -24.15 -3.17
N ILE A 149 0.08 -23.94 -4.13
CA ILE A 149 1.10 -24.95 -4.51
C ILE A 149 2.20 -25.11 -3.45
N ARG A 150 2.52 -24.05 -2.68
CA ARG A 150 3.57 -24.04 -1.65
C ARG A 150 3.08 -24.42 -0.24
N ARG A 151 1.80 -24.76 -0.07
CA ARG A 151 1.22 -25.31 1.17
C ARG A 151 1.34 -26.82 1.23
#